data_AF-A0A6A3G1M3-F1
#
_entry.id   AF-A0A6A3G1M3-F1
#
_cell.length_a   1.000
_cell.length_b   1.000
_cell.length_c   1.000
_cell.angle_alpha   90.00
_cell.angle_beta   90.00
_cell.angle_gamma   90.00
#
_symmetry.space_group_name_H-M   'P 1'
#
loop_
_entity.id
_entity.type
_entity.pdbx_description
1 polymer ?
#
loop_
_entity_poly.entity_id
_entity_poly.type
_entity_poly.pdbx_seq_one_letter_code
_entity_poly.pdbx_strand_id
1 'polypeptide(L)'
;MRTCSYVWEMQMLLHPNLKQPDGALMEMVKTCGKLRRLDDDVIRRNQSVVKSTVKQKLRSIMRDLAPPCTEQINISPQQIPGYVSDAFSDDLSELFNIRTIAAEPATPPLLHEEVMDEELERWFRDPSLLQATAKGPESVLHFWKRQQESGTYRFLPSAARIVFAVPASSAQIER
;
A
#
# COMPACT_ATOMS: atom_id res chain seq x y z
N MET A 1 -2.49 -25.56 10.23
CA MET A 1 -3.62 -24.84 9.59
C MET A 1 -3.28 -24.62 8.14
N ARG A 2 -4.19 -24.89 7.20
CA ARG A 2 -3.98 -24.50 5.79
C ARG A 2 -3.89 -22.97 5.73
N THR A 3 -2.86 -22.44 5.09
CA THR A 3 -2.70 -21.00 4.88
C THR A 3 -3.73 -20.53 3.86
N CYS A 4 -4.76 -19.79 4.30
CA CYS A 4 -5.70 -19.14 3.40
C CYS A 4 -5.06 -17.88 2.78
N SER A 5 -5.32 -17.63 1.50
CA SER A 5 -4.71 -16.51 0.75
C SER A 5 -5.42 -15.17 0.99
N TYR A 6 -6.72 -15.18 1.32
CA TYR A 6 -7.58 -14.01 1.53
C TYR A 6 -7.67 -13.04 0.33
N VAL A 7 -7.44 -13.55 -0.90
CA VAL A 7 -7.43 -12.71 -2.11
C VAL A 7 -8.77 -12.04 -2.34
N TRP A 8 -9.86 -12.79 -2.22
CA TRP A 8 -11.21 -12.27 -2.43
C TRP A 8 -11.57 -11.19 -1.40
N GLU A 9 -11.21 -11.40 -0.13
CA GLU A 9 -11.43 -10.43 0.95
C GLU A 9 -10.62 -9.14 0.73
N MET A 10 -9.36 -9.27 0.27
CA MET A 10 -8.55 -8.11 -0.12
C MET A 10 -9.18 -7.36 -1.31
N GLN A 11 -9.67 -8.08 -2.32
CA GLN A 11 -10.36 -7.49 -3.48
C GLN A 11 -11.62 -6.73 -3.06
N MET A 12 -12.41 -7.25 -2.12
CA MET A 12 -13.56 -6.52 -1.55
C MET A 12 -13.14 -5.24 -0.84
N LEU A 13 -12.13 -5.31 0.02
CA LEU A 13 -11.70 -4.14 0.79
C LEU A 13 -11.03 -3.06 -0.07
N LEU A 14 -10.52 -3.42 -1.24
CA LEU A 14 -9.96 -2.49 -2.23
C LEU A 14 -10.99 -2.04 -3.28
N HIS A 15 -12.24 -2.48 -3.18
CA HIS A 15 -13.29 -2.04 -4.09
C HIS A 15 -13.95 -0.76 -3.55
N PRO A 16 -14.03 0.35 -4.32
CA PRO A 16 -14.53 1.64 -3.83
C PRO A 16 -15.90 1.56 -3.14
N ASN A 17 -16.81 0.73 -3.68
CA ASN A 17 -18.17 0.55 -3.13
C ASN A 17 -18.28 -0.49 -2.00
N LEU A 18 -17.26 -1.33 -1.77
CA LEU A 18 -17.34 -2.45 -0.81
C LEU A 18 -16.31 -2.34 0.32
N LYS A 19 -15.46 -1.31 0.29
CA LYS A 19 -14.34 -1.13 1.21
C LYS A 19 -14.69 -0.96 2.69
N GLN A 20 -15.98 -0.88 3.04
CA GLN A 20 -16.42 -0.74 4.42
C GLN A 20 -15.96 -1.97 5.25
N PRO A 21 -15.04 -1.79 6.22
CA PRO A 21 -14.44 -2.93 6.93
C PRO A 21 -15.44 -3.73 7.76
N ASP A 22 -16.53 -3.09 8.19
CA ASP A 22 -17.63 -3.70 8.95
C ASP A 22 -18.88 -3.92 8.09
N GLY A 23 -18.76 -3.74 6.77
CA GLY A 23 -19.85 -3.84 5.82
C GLY A 23 -20.00 -5.24 5.22
N ALA A 24 -20.09 -5.31 3.89
CA ALA A 24 -20.46 -6.51 3.13
C ALA A 24 -19.60 -7.75 3.46
N LEU A 25 -18.29 -7.56 3.67
CA LEU A 25 -17.38 -8.65 4.01
C LEU A 25 -17.76 -9.29 5.38
N MET A 26 -18.01 -8.48 6.40
CA MET A 26 -18.34 -8.99 7.74
C MET A 26 -19.73 -9.63 7.77
N GLU A 27 -20.69 -9.08 7.01
CA GLU A 27 -22.01 -9.72 6.86
C GLU A 27 -21.89 -11.07 6.13
N MET A 28 -20.97 -11.23 5.19
CA MET A 28 -20.73 -12.53 4.56
C MET A 28 -20.10 -13.53 5.53
N VAL A 29 -19.10 -13.13 6.31
CA VAL A 29 -18.51 -13.96 7.38
C VAL A 29 -19.59 -14.42 8.36
N LYS A 30 -20.49 -13.51 8.76
CA LYS A 30 -21.63 -13.81 9.64
C LYS A 30 -22.61 -14.78 9.00
N THR A 31 -22.97 -14.57 7.73
CA THR A 31 -23.88 -15.45 6.98
C THR A 31 -23.29 -16.87 6.88
N CYS A 32 -22.01 -16.99 6.54
CA CYS A 32 -21.31 -18.29 6.50
C CYS A 32 -21.26 -18.95 7.88
N GLY A 33 -21.02 -18.17 8.94
CA GLY A 33 -21.01 -18.66 10.32
C GLY A 33 -22.38 -19.20 10.76
N LYS A 34 -23.45 -18.45 10.47
CA LYS A 34 -24.84 -18.87 10.74
C LYS A 34 -25.23 -20.12 9.96
N LEU A 35 -24.85 -20.22 8.69
CA LEU A 35 -25.08 -21.41 7.86
C LEU A 35 -24.42 -22.66 8.47
N ARG A 36 -23.26 -22.47 9.12
CA ARG A 36 -22.53 -23.51 9.86
C ARG A 36 -22.99 -23.69 11.31
N ARG A 37 -24.04 -22.98 11.74
CA ARG A 37 -24.60 -23.02 13.10
C ARG A 37 -23.56 -22.72 14.18
N LEU A 38 -22.64 -21.80 13.90
CA LEU A 38 -21.69 -21.31 14.90
C LEU A 38 -22.36 -20.32 15.85
N ASP A 39 -21.88 -20.28 17.10
CA ASP A 39 -22.31 -19.29 18.08
C ASP A 39 -21.88 -17.87 17.67
N ASP A 40 -22.68 -16.88 18.04
CA ASP A 40 -22.44 -15.47 17.69
C ASP A 40 -21.07 -14.96 18.19
N ASP A 41 -20.60 -15.44 19.35
CA ASP A 41 -19.29 -15.11 19.89
C ASP A 41 -18.13 -15.64 19.03
N VAL A 42 -18.32 -16.83 18.43
CA VAL A 42 -17.35 -17.43 17.51
C VAL A 42 -17.35 -16.66 16.18
N ILE A 43 -18.54 -16.30 15.69
CA ILE A 43 -18.70 -15.48 14.48
C ILE A 43 -17.97 -14.14 14.65
N ARG A 44 -18.17 -13.46 15.78
CA ARG A 44 -17.51 -12.18 16.09
C ARG A 44 -15.98 -12.31 16.16
N ARG A 45 -15.46 -13.40 16.74
CA ARG A 45 -14.01 -13.69 16.69
C ARG A 45 -13.53 -13.89 15.25
N ASN A 46 -14.25 -14.66 14.45
CA ASN A 46 -13.88 -14.89 13.05
C ASN A 46 -13.86 -13.59 12.25
N GLN A 47 -14.85 -12.71 12.44
CA GLN A 47 -14.87 -11.37 11.85
C GLN A 47 -13.61 -10.56 12.23
N SER A 48 -13.25 -10.55 13.51
CA SER A 48 -12.03 -9.86 14.00
C SER A 48 -10.76 -10.43 13.36
N VAL A 49 -10.63 -11.77 13.27
CA VAL A 49 -9.49 -12.45 12.65
C VAL A 49 -9.39 -12.16 11.16
N VAL A 50 -10.51 -12.20 10.43
CA VAL A 50 -10.54 -11.88 8.99
C VAL A 50 -10.11 -10.42 8.80
N LYS A 51 -10.67 -9.49 9.56
CA LYS A 51 -10.36 -8.06 9.46
C LYS A 51 -8.87 -7.78 9.71
N SER A 52 -8.30 -8.32 10.78
CA SER A 52 -6.88 -8.11 11.11
C SER A 52 -5.96 -8.78 10.08
N THR A 53 -6.27 -10.00 9.65
CA THR A 53 -5.44 -10.75 8.69
C THR A 53 -5.42 -10.07 7.32
N VAL A 54 -6.56 -9.59 6.84
CA VAL A 54 -6.67 -8.93 5.53
C VAL A 54 -5.90 -7.60 5.55
N LYS A 55 -6.06 -6.79 6.60
CA LYS A 55 -5.29 -5.54 6.76
C LYS A 55 -3.79 -5.81 6.82
N GLN A 56 -3.36 -6.81 7.61
CA GLN A 56 -1.96 -7.18 7.72
C GLN A 56 -1.37 -7.66 6.38
N LYS A 57 -2.13 -8.43 5.59
CA LYS A 57 -1.69 -8.88 4.26
C LYS A 57 -1.56 -7.71 3.28
N LEU A 58 -2.53 -6.79 3.25
CA LEU A 58 -2.43 -5.59 2.42
C LEU A 58 -1.21 -4.74 2.79
N ARG A 59 -0.98 -4.53 4.10
CA ARG A 59 0.22 -3.84 4.58
C ARG A 59 1.50 -4.55 4.15
N SER A 60 1.55 -5.88 4.22
CA SER A 60 2.71 -6.64 3.76
C SER A 60 2.97 -6.42 2.27
N ILE A 61 1.94 -6.45 1.43
CA ILE A 61 2.07 -6.18 0.00
C ILE A 61 2.56 -4.74 -0.22
N MET A 62 2.02 -3.75 0.48
CA MET A 62 2.48 -2.37 0.40
C MET A 62 3.95 -2.23 0.81
N ARG A 63 4.38 -2.95 1.86
CA ARG A 63 5.77 -2.99 2.33
C ARG A 63 6.71 -3.54 1.27
N ASP A 64 6.34 -4.64 0.64
CA ASP A 64 7.15 -5.29 -0.39
C ASP A 64 7.26 -4.44 -1.67
N LEU A 65 6.34 -3.48 -1.87
CA LEU A 65 6.33 -2.54 -2.99
C LEU A 65 7.07 -1.23 -2.70
N ALA A 66 7.35 -0.94 -1.44
CA ALA A 66 8.07 0.26 -1.11
C ALA A 66 9.51 0.17 -1.63
N PRO A 67 10.02 1.21 -2.31
CA PRO A 67 11.42 1.21 -2.70
C PRO A 67 12.30 1.09 -1.44
N PRO A 68 13.41 0.32 -1.50
CA PRO A 68 14.41 0.38 -0.44
C PRO A 68 14.84 1.85 -0.29
N CYS A 69 15.11 2.25 0.95
CA CYS A 69 15.32 3.64 1.39
C CYS A 69 16.62 4.29 0.83
N THR A 70 16.96 4.09 -0.44
CA THR A 70 18.20 4.52 -1.10
C THR A 70 17.99 5.50 -2.24
N GLU A 71 16.76 5.80 -2.67
CA GLU A 71 16.54 6.64 -3.86
C GLU A 71 15.49 7.74 -3.62
N GLN A 72 15.81 8.75 -2.80
CA GLN A 72 15.13 10.05 -2.83
C GLN A 72 16.07 11.26 -2.70
N ILE A 73 17.32 11.14 -3.18
CA ILE A 73 18.17 12.32 -3.39
C ILE A 73 18.53 12.40 -4.88
N ASN A 74 17.59 12.89 -5.67
CA ASN A 74 17.94 13.54 -6.93
C ASN A 74 17.28 14.92 -6.93
N ILE A 75 17.90 15.84 -6.20
CA ILE A 75 17.62 17.27 -6.31
C ILE A 75 18.74 17.83 -7.19
N SER A 76 18.39 18.19 -8.42
CA SER A 76 19.25 18.92 -9.35
C SER A 76 19.84 20.17 -8.67
N PRO A 77 21.16 20.41 -8.71
CA PRO A 77 21.72 21.65 -8.20
C PRO A 77 21.44 22.79 -9.18
N GLN A 78 20.47 23.65 -8.85
CA GLN A 78 20.34 24.95 -9.49
C GLN A 78 21.51 25.86 -9.09
N GLN A 79 22.01 26.56 -10.11
CA GLN A 79 23.14 27.48 -10.12
C GLN A 79 23.11 28.53 -9.00
N ILE A 80 24.25 28.74 -8.36
CA ILE A 80 24.60 30.01 -7.71
C ILE A 80 25.88 30.53 -8.40
N PRO A 81 25.87 31.73 -9.01
CA PRO A 81 27.04 32.30 -9.67
C PRO A 81 27.91 33.03 -8.65
N GLY A 82 29.19 32.67 -8.59
CA GLY A 82 30.22 33.51 -7.99
C GLY A 82 31.13 32.80 -7.01
N TYR A 83 32.13 32.09 -7.52
CA TYR A 83 33.54 32.32 -7.16
C TYR A 83 34.44 31.57 -8.13
N VAL A 84 35.30 32.30 -8.83
CA VAL A 84 36.33 31.77 -9.74
C VAL A 84 37.65 31.58 -8.98
N SER A 85 38.25 30.43 -9.25
CA SER A 85 39.67 30.00 -9.15
C SER A 85 40.72 30.95 -8.57
N ASP A 86 41.48 30.41 -7.61
CA ASP A 86 42.96 30.37 -7.47
C ASP A 86 43.31 30.35 -5.97
N ALA A 87 44.21 29.54 -5.42
CA ALA A 87 45.27 28.73 -5.98
C ALA A 87 45.75 27.78 -4.85
N PHE A 88 45.95 26.50 -5.20
CA PHE A 88 46.86 25.54 -4.55
C PHE A 88 46.80 25.36 -3.01
N SER A 89 46.13 24.29 -2.58
CA SER A 89 46.69 23.36 -1.60
C SER A 89 46.13 21.96 -1.87
N ASP A 90 46.78 21.30 -2.83
CA ASP A 90 46.44 19.97 -3.34
C ASP A 90 47.08 18.84 -2.48
N ASP A 91 47.73 19.18 -1.37
CA ASP A 91 48.75 18.29 -0.78
C ASP A 91 48.31 17.51 0.47
N LEU A 92 47.05 17.62 0.94
CA LEU A 92 46.57 16.82 2.09
C LEU A 92 45.12 16.32 1.97
N SER A 93 44.47 16.55 0.83
CA SER A 93 43.13 16.05 0.51
C SER A 93 43.10 14.54 0.30
N GLU A 94 44.25 13.90 0.10
CA GLU A 94 44.37 12.52 -0.39
C GLU A 94 44.77 11.47 0.68
N LEU A 95 45.28 11.87 1.85
CA LEU A 95 45.77 10.87 2.81
C LEU A 95 44.67 10.28 3.72
N PHE A 96 43.61 11.03 4.06
CA PHE A 96 42.56 10.55 4.98
C PHE A 96 41.15 11.10 4.72
N ASN A 97 40.73 11.14 3.44
CA ASN A 97 39.33 11.21 2.97
C ASN A 97 38.32 11.94 3.89
N ILE A 98 38.24 13.26 3.74
CA ILE A 98 36.98 14.03 3.63
C ILE A 98 35.86 13.65 4.63
N ARG A 99 35.73 14.49 5.66
CA ARG A 99 34.51 14.84 6.42
C ARG A 99 33.53 13.68 6.68
N THR A 100 33.54 13.16 7.91
CA THR A 100 32.38 12.47 8.51
C THR A 100 31.18 13.42 8.52
N ILE A 101 30.44 13.46 7.41
CA ILE A 101 29.06 13.91 7.40
C ILE A 101 28.32 12.85 8.22
N ALA A 102 27.85 13.26 9.40
CA ALA A 102 27.05 12.43 10.27
C ALA A 102 25.97 11.76 9.43
N ALA A 103 26.00 10.42 9.37
CA ALA A 103 24.91 9.64 8.82
C ALA A 103 23.66 9.99 9.64
N GLU A 104 22.78 10.78 9.03
CA GLU A 104 21.44 11.00 9.54
C GLU A 104 20.78 9.63 9.70
N PRO A 105 20.17 9.32 10.86
CA PRO A 105 19.69 7.99 11.12
C PRO A 105 18.62 7.64 10.08
N ALA A 106 18.85 6.53 9.37
CA ALA A 106 17.87 5.89 8.52
C ALA A 106 16.51 5.90 9.24
N THR A 107 15.51 6.49 8.60
CA THR A 107 14.15 6.59 9.13
C THR A 107 13.73 5.22 9.66
N PRO A 108 13.41 5.06 10.96
CA PRO A 108 13.16 3.74 11.53
C PRO A 108 12.07 3.01 10.73
N PRO A 109 12.22 1.69 10.48
CA PRO A 109 11.20 0.87 9.80
C PRO A 109 9.79 1.04 10.38
N LEU A 110 9.69 1.37 11.68
CA LEU A 110 8.44 1.67 12.37
C LEU A 110 7.69 2.87 11.77
N LEU A 111 8.40 3.95 11.41
CA LEU A 111 7.77 5.11 10.76
C LEU A 111 7.24 4.76 9.37
N HIS A 112 7.84 3.76 8.71
CA HIS A 112 7.39 3.32 7.40
C HIS A 112 6.10 2.50 7.46
N GLU A 113 5.94 1.64 8.47
CA GLU A 113 4.69 0.89 8.67
C GLU A 113 3.54 1.80 9.10
N GLU A 114 3.81 2.80 9.93
CA GLU A 114 2.83 3.80 10.35
C GLU A 114 2.28 4.58 9.15
N VAL A 115 3.11 5.00 8.21
CA VAL A 115 2.67 5.67 6.97
C VAL A 115 1.75 4.78 6.14
N MET A 116 2.02 3.48 6.06
CA MET A 116 1.16 2.54 5.33
C MET A 116 -0.19 2.34 6.02
N ASP A 117 -0.18 2.31 7.36
CA ASP A 117 -1.40 2.21 8.15
C ASP A 117 -2.25 3.47 8.05
N GLU A 118 -1.64 4.64 8.06
CA GLU A 118 -2.33 5.90 7.82
C GLU A 118 -2.95 5.94 6.43
N GLU A 119 -2.23 5.50 5.39
CA GLU A 119 -2.76 5.43 4.02
C GLU A 119 -3.94 4.46 3.92
N LEU A 120 -3.86 3.31 4.58
CA LEU A 120 -4.90 2.29 4.58
C LEU A 120 -6.14 2.74 5.37
N GLU A 121 -5.96 3.37 6.54
CA GLU A 121 -7.07 3.93 7.32
C GLU A 121 -7.71 5.13 6.61
N ARG A 122 -6.90 5.95 5.92
CA ARG A 122 -7.40 7.00 5.03
C ARG A 122 -8.28 6.41 3.94
N TRP A 123 -7.82 5.34 3.30
CA TRP A 123 -8.61 4.63 2.29
C TRP A 123 -9.97 4.18 2.84
N PHE A 124 -10.03 3.63 4.05
CA PHE A 124 -11.31 3.20 4.63
C PHE A 124 -12.24 4.36 5.01
N ARG A 125 -11.69 5.55 5.30
CA ARG A 125 -12.45 6.73 5.70
C ARG A 125 -12.97 7.54 4.51
N ASP A 126 -12.15 7.70 3.47
CA ASP A 126 -12.45 8.61 2.37
C ASP A 126 -13.64 8.09 1.55
N PRO A 127 -14.68 8.88 1.28
CA PRO A 127 -15.71 8.47 0.33
C PRO A 127 -15.08 8.40 -1.07
N SER A 128 -15.10 7.22 -1.69
CA SER A 128 -14.54 7.02 -3.03
C SER A 128 -15.59 6.40 -3.93
N LEU A 129 -15.86 7.06 -5.06
CA LEU A 129 -16.84 6.61 -6.04
C LEU A 129 -16.15 6.38 -7.38
N LEU A 130 -16.63 5.35 -8.08
CA LEU A 130 -16.28 5.09 -9.46
C LEU A 130 -16.87 6.21 -10.33
N GLN A 131 -16.09 6.73 -11.28
CA GLN A 131 -16.60 7.77 -12.19
C GLN A 131 -17.42 7.14 -13.33
N ALA A 132 -18.40 7.89 -13.84
CA ALA A 132 -19.05 7.54 -15.09
C ALA A 132 -18.11 7.89 -16.26
N THR A 133 -17.83 6.92 -17.12
CA THR A 133 -17.02 7.11 -18.33
C THR A 133 -17.91 7.05 -19.57
N ALA A 134 -17.42 7.53 -20.72
CA ALA A 134 -18.14 7.48 -21.99
C ALA A 134 -18.55 6.05 -22.42
N LYS A 135 -17.90 5.01 -21.87
CA LYS A 135 -18.15 3.59 -22.16
C LYS A 135 -18.94 2.87 -21.06
N GLY A 136 -19.45 3.59 -20.06
CA GLY A 136 -20.14 3.03 -18.88
C GLY A 136 -19.41 3.33 -17.57
N PRO A 137 -19.78 2.66 -16.47
CA PRO A 137 -19.12 2.87 -15.18
C PRO A 137 -17.64 2.50 -15.26
N GLU A 138 -16.80 3.29 -14.62
CA GLU A 138 -15.37 3.01 -14.52
C GLU A 138 -15.11 1.66 -13.85
N SER A 139 -14.20 0.86 -14.41
CA SER A 139 -13.73 -0.36 -13.76
C SER A 139 -12.80 -0.06 -12.58
N VAL A 140 -12.76 -0.93 -11.58
CA VAL A 140 -11.88 -0.80 -10.39
C VAL A 140 -10.40 -0.60 -10.74
N LEU A 141 -9.89 -1.25 -11.79
CA LEU A 141 -8.49 -1.07 -12.21
C LEU A 141 -8.22 0.33 -12.78
N HIS A 142 -9.16 0.89 -13.54
CA HIS A 142 -9.07 2.25 -14.05
C HIS A 142 -9.16 3.27 -12.90
N PHE A 143 -10.02 3.01 -11.90
CA PHE A 143 -10.07 3.81 -10.67
C PHE A 143 -8.70 3.86 -9.98
N TRP A 144 -8.08 2.71 -9.73
CA TRP A 144 -6.76 2.66 -9.08
C TRP A 144 -5.67 3.32 -9.90
N LYS A 145 -5.73 3.18 -11.24
CA LYS A 145 -4.82 3.91 -12.13
C LYS A 145 -4.97 5.44 -11.97
N ARG A 146 -6.19 5.96 -11.92
CA ARG A 146 -6.43 7.39 -11.68
C ARG A 146 -5.95 7.84 -10.30
N GLN A 147 -6.16 7.03 -9.25
CA GLN A 147 -5.67 7.34 -7.91
C GLN A 147 -4.14 7.44 -7.85
N GLN A 148 -3.45 6.62 -8.64
CA GLN A 148 -2.00 6.67 -8.81
C GLN A 148 -1.55 7.94 -9.54
N GLU A 149 -2.20 8.27 -10.66
CA GLU A 149 -1.89 9.47 -11.46
C GLU A 149 -2.19 10.78 -10.71
N SER A 150 -3.21 10.77 -9.84
CA SER A 150 -3.59 11.91 -9.00
C SER A 150 -2.68 12.08 -7.78
N GLY A 151 -1.80 11.11 -7.50
CA GLY A 151 -0.93 11.11 -6.32
C GLY A 151 -1.68 11.03 -4.98
N THR A 152 -2.96 10.58 -4.99
CA THR A 152 -3.79 10.53 -3.79
C THR A 152 -3.35 9.43 -2.83
N TYR A 153 -2.86 8.32 -3.37
CA TYR A 153 -2.37 7.17 -2.62
C TYR A 153 -1.02 6.73 -3.20
N ARG A 154 -0.02 6.48 -2.35
CA ARG A 154 1.37 6.20 -2.77
C ARG A 154 1.62 4.73 -3.02
N PHE A 155 1.12 3.86 -2.13
CA PHE A 155 1.39 2.41 -2.17
C PHE A 155 0.15 1.61 -2.56
N LEU A 156 -1.02 2.07 -2.15
CA LEU A 156 -2.28 1.36 -2.27
C LEU A 156 -2.70 1.07 -3.73
N PRO A 157 -2.50 1.96 -4.72
CA PRO A 157 -2.83 1.67 -6.11
C PRO A 157 -2.02 0.51 -6.70
N SER A 158 -0.73 0.44 -6.38
CA SER A 158 0.15 -0.65 -6.82
C SER A 158 -0.24 -1.97 -6.15
N ALA A 159 -0.49 -1.95 -4.83
CA ALA A 159 -0.98 -3.12 -4.10
C ALA A 159 -2.31 -3.62 -4.67
N ALA A 160 -3.24 -2.72 -4.98
CA ALA A 160 -4.53 -3.08 -5.54
C ALA A 160 -4.39 -3.75 -6.91
N ARG A 161 -3.55 -3.22 -7.80
CA ARG A 161 -3.31 -3.84 -9.12
C ARG A 161 -2.79 -5.27 -9.00
N ILE A 162 -1.91 -5.54 -8.03
CA ILE A 162 -1.40 -6.89 -7.78
C ILE A 162 -2.52 -7.80 -7.25
N VAL A 163 -3.29 -7.35 -6.26
CA VAL A 163 -4.39 -8.12 -5.69
C VAL A 163 -5.46 -8.46 -6.74
N PHE A 164 -5.77 -7.53 -7.65
CA PHE A 164 -6.74 -7.75 -8.74
C PHE A 164 -6.17 -8.56 -9.92
N ALA A 165 -4.85 -8.74 -10.01
CA ALA A 165 -4.24 -9.63 -11.00
C ALA A 165 -4.35 -11.11 -10.61
N VAL A 166 -4.54 -11.41 -9.32
CA VAL A 166 -4.68 -12.78 -8.82
C VAL A 166 -6.17 -13.20 -8.90
N PRO A 167 -6.50 -14.30 -9.60
CA PRO A 167 -7.86 -14.83 -9.59
C PRO A 167 -8.30 -15.23 -8.17
N ALA A 168 -9.53 -14.87 -7.79
CA ALA A 168 -10.09 -15.23 -6.50
C ALA A 168 -10.49 -16.72 -6.41
N SER A 169 -10.67 -17.37 -7.56
CA SER A 169 -11.05 -18.78 -7.67
C SER A 169 -10.28 -19.46 -8.80
N SER A 170 -9.92 -20.74 -8.60
CA SER A 170 -9.31 -21.57 -9.66
C SER A 170 -10.27 -21.75 -10.86
N ALA A 171 -11.58 -21.74 -10.63
CA ALA A 171 -12.56 -21.84 -11.70
C ALA A 171 -12.51 -20.65 -12.68
N GLN A 172 -11.89 -19.51 -12.32
CA GLN A 172 -11.76 -18.38 -13.24
C GLN A 172 -10.74 -18.61 -14.36
N ILE A 173 -9.83 -19.57 -14.20
CA ILE A 173 -8.82 -19.91 -15.21
C ILE A 173 -9.18 -21.17 -16.01
N GLU A 174 -10.29 -21.83 -15.67
CA GLU A 174 -10.87 -22.94 -16.40
C GLU A 174 -11.75 -22.36 -17.53
N ARG A 175 -11.17 -22.19 -18.73
CA ARG A 175 -11.88 -21.78 -19.96
C ARG A 175 -11.66 -22.80 -21.06
#